data_AF-A0A5J4Q2P9-F1
#
_entry.id   AF-A0A5J4Q2P9-F1
#
_cell.length_a   1.000
_cell.length_b   1.000
_cell.length_c   1.000
_cell.angle_alpha   90.00
_cell.angle_beta   90.00
_cell.angle_gamma   90.00
#
_symmetry.space_group_name_H-M   'P 1'
#
loop_
_entity.id
_entity.type
_entity.pdbx_description
1 polymer ?
#
loop_
_entity_poly.entity_id
_entity_poly.type
_entity_poly.pdbx_seq_one_letter_code
_entity_poly.pdbx_strand_id
1 'polypeptide(L)'
;MKNFRFIFVCLLAVIVSSCQQKAPAELTGLRCEMLSNPLGIDCSNPHLSWEIIGSQRDIRQTEYRIIVASSPEKLDNDEGDLWDSGTVPSDASSQVQYGGKALESRAQCFWKVQVTTNKGESAWSKPAYWTMGLLNDSDWQAQWTGLDKSFEYDSPDAPHTRLSARYFRKEFTSGNTVKKAVLYISGLGLYKLYINGKEIGEQELSPTPTDYTKSVKYNTFDVTNSIQKKTNTLGVVLGNGRFFNMRPGGVKHFGFPKMIVQLEIEYADGNRQTVISDTTWKVTTDGPIRTNNEFDGEEYDANKEMPGWNKSGFDAGNWLQAEQTNSPGGALKAQINPNIRVMEVIKPVAIAEPNPGKYILDMGQNMVGRLKIQTKGKKGDCVKLRFAETLKPDGTLYLDNIRGAEVTDKYTLKGISGESWEPVFTYHGFRYVEITGYPGKPSLNDFEGKVLYDEMETTGTFETSNPVLNQIYKNAYWGIRSNYRGMPTDCPQRDERMGWLGDRA
;
A
#
# COMPACT_ATOMS: atom_id res chain seq x y z
N MET A 1 62.29 -51.92 -8.22
CA MET A 1 61.08 -52.16 -7.39
C MET A 1 60.90 -50.96 -6.46
N LYS A 2 60.39 -49.88 -7.04
CA LYS A 2 59.92 -48.65 -6.37
C LYS A 2 58.38 -48.71 -6.43
N ASN A 3 57.71 -48.06 -5.48
CA ASN A 3 56.25 -47.83 -5.40
C ASN A 3 55.48 -48.70 -4.38
N PHE A 4 55.85 -48.65 -3.09
CA PHE A 4 54.96 -49.12 -2.02
C PHE A 4 54.97 -48.23 -0.77
N ARG A 5 55.27 -46.93 -0.92
CA ARG A 5 55.32 -45.96 0.21
C ARG A 5 54.47 -44.69 0.04
N PHE A 6 53.57 -44.66 -0.95
CA PHE A 6 52.74 -43.47 -1.25
C PHE A 6 51.23 -43.67 -1.02
N ILE A 7 50.80 -44.81 -0.47
CA ILE A 7 49.35 -45.11 -0.27
C ILE A 7 48.89 -44.86 1.17
N PHE A 8 49.81 -44.66 2.13
CA PHE A 8 49.43 -44.50 3.55
C PHE A 8 49.31 -43.05 4.03
N VAL A 9 49.58 -42.05 3.18
CA VAL A 9 49.45 -40.62 3.53
C VAL A 9 48.21 -39.97 2.91
N CYS A 10 47.58 -40.59 1.91
CA CYS A 10 46.33 -40.08 1.32
C CYS A 10 45.06 -40.58 2.02
N LEU A 11 45.16 -41.52 2.98
CA LEU A 11 43.99 -42.03 3.72
C LEU A 11 43.71 -41.30 5.05
N LEU A 12 44.53 -40.33 5.43
CA LEU A 12 44.29 -39.46 6.61
C LEU A 12 43.78 -38.05 6.25
N ALA A 13 43.60 -37.75 4.95
CA ALA A 13 43.19 -36.43 4.47
C ALA A 13 41.72 -36.34 4.01
N VAL A 14 40.91 -37.39 4.18
CA VAL A 14 39.51 -37.45 3.68
C VAL A 14 38.47 -37.64 4.79
N ILE A 15 38.86 -37.61 6.08
CA ILE A 15 37.90 -37.64 7.21
C ILE A 15 38.17 -36.46 8.15
N VAL A 16 38.28 -35.27 7.56
CA VAL A 16 37.83 -34.04 8.23
C VAL A 16 36.71 -33.48 7.35
N SER A 17 35.71 -34.31 7.05
CA SER A 17 34.35 -33.76 6.98
C SER A 17 34.10 -33.25 8.39
N SER A 18 34.35 -31.96 8.58
CA SER A 18 33.74 -31.19 9.64
C SER A 18 32.27 -31.59 9.66
N CYS A 19 31.90 -32.45 10.61
CA CYS A 19 30.54 -32.47 11.11
C CYS A 19 30.30 -31.07 11.65
N GLN A 20 29.93 -30.12 10.78
CA GLN A 20 29.20 -28.95 11.18
C GLN A 20 27.91 -29.51 11.76
N GLN A 21 27.96 -29.74 13.07
CA GLN A 21 26.79 -30.09 13.84
C GLN A 21 25.78 -28.99 13.54
N LYS A 22 24.73 -29.35 12.83
CA LYS A 22 23.71 -28.39 12.39
C LYS A 22 23.21 -27.69 13.65
N ALA A 23 23.22 -26.36 13.63
CA ALA A 23 22.79 -25.57 14.77
C ALA A 23 21.41 -26.09 15.26
N PRO A 24 21.20 -26.20 16.58
CA PRO A 24 19.98 -26.78 17.13
C PRO A 24 18.73 -25.97 16.76
N ALA A 25 18.91 -24.69 16.45
CA ALA A 25 17.87 -23.77 16.01
C ALA A 25 18.35 -22.86 14.86
N GLU A 26 17.43 -22.53 13.97
CA GLU A 26 17.52 -21.50 12.93
C GLU A 26 16.59 -20.33 13.31
N LEU A 27 17.05 -19.12 13.02
CA LEU A 27 16.31 -17.89 13.30
C LEU A 27 15.71 -17.31 12.01
N THR A 28 14.40 -17.16 11.99
CA THR A 28 13.62 -16.65 10.84
C THR A 28 12.63 -15.58 11.29
N GLY A 29 11.86 -15.03 10.35
CA GLY A 29 10.75 -14.14 10.70
C GLY A 29 11.17 -12.86 11.44
N LEU A 30 12.40 -12.35 11.18
CA LEU A 30 12.88 -11.13 11.80
C LEU A 30 11.97 -9.95 11.45
N ARG A 31 11.41 -9.30 12.48
CA ARG A 31 10.45 -8.20 12.34
C ARG A 31 10.83 -7.03 13.24
N CYS A 32 10.62 -5.82 12.74
CA CYS A 32 10.70 -4.57 13.50
C CYS A 32 9.31 -3.93 13.48
N GLU A 33 8.72 -3.65 14.64
CA GLU A 33 7.33 -3.17 14.77
C GLU A 33 6.32 -4.08 14.02
N MET A 34 6.52 -5.41 14.13
CA MET A 34 5.77 -6.46 13.43
C MET A 34 5.90 -6.47 11.89
N LEU A 35 6.71 -5.58 11.31
CA LEU A 35 6.92 -5.48 9.87
C LEU A 35 8.25 -6.12 9.45
N SER A 36 8.28 -6.67 8.24
CA SER A 36 9.52 -7.16 7.62
C SER A 36 10.22 -6.00 6.91
N ASN A 37 11.44 -5.71 7.33
CA ASN A 37 12.30 -4.68 6.72
C ASN A 37 11.62 -3.31 6.48
N PRO A 38 10.94 -2.73 7.49
CA PRO A 38 10.13 -1.53 7.27
C PRO A 38 10.97 -0.29 6.94
N LEU A 39 10.41 0.56 6.10
CA LEU A 39 11.02 1.83 5.69
C LEU A 39 10.32 3.01 6.35
N GLY A 40 11.09 3.87 6.98
CA GLY A 40 10.65 5.16 7.47
C GLY A 40 9.72 5.10 8.67
N ILE A 41 9.96 4.18 9.63
CA ILE A 41 9.20 4.14 10.89
C ILE A 41 9.52 5.36 11.77
N ASP A 42 8.62 5.74 12.67
CA ASP A 42 8.80 6.87 13.58
C ASP A 42 8.79 6.48 15.07
N CYS A 43 8.74 5.18 15.38
CA CYS A 43 8.92 4.66 16.74
C CYS A 43 10.41 4.76 17.13
N SER A 44 10.75 5.67 18.06
CA SER A 44 12.13 5.92 18.46
C SER A 44 12.78 4.79 19.27
N ASN A 45 11.96 3.90 19.85
CA ASN A 45 12.41 2.69 20.55
C ASN A 45 11.68 1.48 19.96
N PRO A 46 12.04 1.07 18.72
CA PRO A 46 11.30 0.05 18.01
C PRO A 46 11.43 -1.33 18.66
N HIS A 47 10.44 -2.18 18.44
CA HIS A 47 10.41 -3.54 18.98
C HIS A 47 10.82 -4.58 17.94
N LEU A 48 11.75 -5.44 18.31
CA LEU A 48 12.31 -6.49 17.47
C LEU A 48 11.70 -7.85 17.84
N SER A 49 11.42 -8.68 16.85
CA SER A 49 10.92 -10.04 17.05
C SER A 49 11.61 -11.02 16.10
N TRP A 50 11.75 -12.27 16.52
CA TRP A 50 12.29 -13.37 15.72
C TRP A 50 11.59 -14.68 16.05
N GLU A 51 11.57 -15.58 15.08
CA GLU A 51 11.04 -16.93 15.21
C GLU A 51 12.18 -17.93 15.34
N ILE A 52 11.99 -18.93 16.19
CA ILE A 52 12.98 -19.99 16.45
C ILE A 52 12.42 -21.28 15.86
N ILE A 53 13.10 -21.82 14.84
CA ILE A 53 12.72 -23.06 14.18
C ILE A 53 13.80 -24.10 14.46
N GLY A 54 13.40 -25.32 14.85
CA GLY A 54 14.32 -26.43 14.98
C GLY A 54 13.62 -27.78 14.84
N SER A 55 14.40 -28.81 14.54
CA SER A 55 13.89 -30.17 14.33
C SER A 55 13.73 -30.97 15.62
N GLN A 56 14.29 -30.48 16.72
CA GLN A 56 14.21 -31.14 18.02
C GLN A 56 12.97 -30.70 18.79
N ARG A 57 12.47 -31.58 19.66
CA ARG A 57 11.40 -31.22 20.62
C ARG A 57 11.99 -30.41 21.77
N ASP A 58 11.14 -29.59 22.38
CA ASP A 58 11.46 -28.86 23.61
C ASP A 58 12.69 -27.94 23.43
N ILE A 59 12.75 -27.22 22.30
CA ILE A 59 13.71 -26.14 22.10
C ILE A 59 13.18 -24.91 22.80
N ARG A 60 13.96 -24.38 23.73
CA ARG A 60 13.63 -23.16 24.48
C ARG A 60 14.83 -22.22 24.47
N GLN A 61 14.61 -20.98 24.06
CA GLN A 61 15.58 -19.91 24.23
C GLN A 61 15.84 -19.67 25.72
N THR A 62 17.10 -19.52 26.08
CA THR A 62 17.54 -19.12 27.44
C THR A 62 18.21 -17.77 27.43
N GLU A 63 18.83 -17.39 26.31
CA GLU A 63 19.54 -16.12 26.14
C GLU A 63 19.43 -15.62 24.70
N TYR A 64 19.60 -14.32 24.49
CA TYR A 64 19.78 -13.73 23.17
C TYR A 64 20.90 -12.69 23.16
N ARG A 65 21.42 -12.41 21.96
CA ARG A 65 22.25 -11.23 21.68
C ARG A 65 21.81 -10.60 20.37
N ILE A 66 21.58 -9.29 20.39
CA ILE A 66 21.21 -8.48 19.23
C ILE A 66 22.37 -7.53 18.92
N ILE A 67 22.73 -7.44 17.65
CA ILE A 67 23.63 -6.41 17.13
C ILE A 67 22.84 -5.55 16.15
N VAL A 68 22.92 -4.24 16.31
CA VAL A 68 22.37 -3.23 15.40
C VAL A 68 23.48 -2.28 14.98
N ALA A 69 23.64 -2.11 13.67
CA ALA A 69 24.69 -1.32 13.07
C ALA A 69 24.14 -0.30 12.05
N SER A 70 24.88 0.78 11.84
CA SER A 70 24.53 1.85 10.90
C SER A 70 24.77 1.49 9.43
N SER A 71 25.49 0.40 9.16
CA SER A 71 25.76 -0.09 7.80
C SER A 71 25.89 -1.63 7.78
N PRO A 72 25.69 -2.27 6.61
CA PRO A 72 25.91 -3.71 6.45
C PRO A 72 27.35 -4.12 6.79
N GLU A 73 28.34 -3.33 6.39
CA GLU A 73 29.76 -3.64 6.60
C GLU A 73 30.11 -3.68 8.10
N LYS A 74 29.55 -2.78 8.90
CA LYS A 74 29.70 -2.81 10.36
C LYS A 74 29.03 -4.03 10.97
N LEU A 75 27.81 -4.34 10.52
CA LEU A 75 27.08 -5.53 10.99
C LEU A 75 27.83 -6.82 10.69
N ASP A 76 28.44 -6.93 9.51
CA ASP A 76 29.23 -8.10 9.09
C ASP A 76 30.49 -8.29 9.94
N ASN A 77 31.03 -7.20 10.51
CA ASN A 77 32.16 -7.19 11.43
C ASN A 77 31.75 -7.29 12.92
N ASP A 78 30.48 -7.61 13.21
CA ASP A 78 29.91 -7.65 14.57
C ASP A 78 30.03 -6.30 15.32
N GLU A 79 30.14 -5.19 14.60
CA GLU A 79 30.23 -3.84 15.17
C GLU A 79 28.82 -3.25 15.37
N GLY A 80 28.28 -3.42 16.58
CA GLY A 80 26.99 -2.84 17.00
C GLY A 80 27.08 -1.36 17.36
N ASP A 81 27.48 -0.51 16.42
CA ASP A 81 27.72 0.92 16.68
C ASP A 81 26.45 1.69 17.07
N LEU A 82 25.26 1.19 16.71
CA LEU A 82 23.98 1.68 17.21
C LEU A 82 23.55 0.94 18.48
N TRP A 83 23.68 -0.38 18.51
CA TRP A 83 23.39 -1.21 19.67
C TRP A 83 24.10 -2.56 19.62
N ASP A 84 24.63 -2.99 20.76
CA ASP A 84 24.92 -4.39 21.05
C ASP A 84 24.29 -4.68 22.41
N SER A 85 23.36 -5.63 22.47
CA SER A 85 22.71 -5.96 23.74
C SER A 85 23.63 -6.68 24.71
N GLY A 86 24.77 -7.20 24.24
CA GLY A 86 25.46 -8.29 24.90
C GLY A 86 24.57 -9.52 25.03
N THR A 87 25.03 -10.52 25.77
CA THR A 87 24.21 -11.68 26.11
C THR A 87 23.20 -11.30 27.18
N VAL A 88 21.90 -11.41 26.85
CA VAL A 88 20.79 -11.12 27.76
C VAL A 88 20.13 -12.44 28.17
N PRO A 89 20.09 -12.77 29.48
CA PRO A 89 19.44 -13.99 29.97
C PRO A 89 17.91 -13.83 29.97
N SER A 90 17.29 -14.16 28.85
CA SER A 90 15.84 -14.04 28.65
C SER A 90 15.36 -15.02 27.58
N ASP A 91 14.15 -15.55 27.79
CA ASP A 91 13.43 -16.36 26.81
C ASP A 91 12.51 -15.52 25.89
N ALA A 92 12.55 -14.19 26.01
CA ALA A 92 11.80 -13.30 25.14
C ALA A 92 12.36 -13.31 23.70
N SER A 93 11.49 -13.60 22.73
CA SER A 93 11.81 -13.55 21.30
C SER A 93 10.86 -12.66 20.49
N SER A 94 9.91 -12.01 21.18
CA SER A 94 8.90 -11.16 20.57
C SER A 94 8.83 -9.84 21.32
N GLN A 95 8.66 -8.76 20.55
CA GLN A 95 8.53 -7.40 21.05
C GLN A 95 9.68 -6.97 21.97
N VAL A 96 10.90 -7.41 21.67
CA VAL A 96 12.10 -7.00 22.41
C VAL A 96 12.44 -5.57 22.03
N GLN A 97 12.27 -4.64 22.97
CA GLN A 97 12.50 -3.23 22.74
C GLN A 97 13.97 -2.94 22.46
N TYR A 98 14.23 -2.13 21.43
CA TYR A 98 15.55 -1.60 21.12
C TYR A 98 16.11 -0.80 22.31
N GLY A 99 17.30 -1.18 22.78
CA GLY A 99 17.96 -0.59 23.95
C GLY A 99 19.26 0.16 23.64
N GLY A 100 19.45 0.61 22.41
CA GLY A 100 20.68 1.24 21.95
C GLY A 100 20.71 2.76 22.03
N LYS A 101 21.57 3.37 21.21
CA LYS A 101 21.68 4.83 21.07
C LYS A 101 20.37 5.42 20.53
N ALA A 102 20.07 6.67 20.91
CA ALA A 102 18.92 7.37 20.37
C ALA A 102 18.96 7.39 18.83
N LEU A 103 17.87 6.95 18.21
CA LEU A 103 17.75 6.90 16.75
C LEU A 103 17.32 8.27 16.21
N GLU A 104 18.01 8.73 15.17
CA GLU A 104 17.73 10.00 14.50
C GLU A 104 16.91 9.80 13.23
N SER A 105 16.29 10.87 12.72
CA SER A 105 15.60 10.87 11.44
C SER A 105 16.51 10.36 10.31
N ARG A 106 15.95 9.56 9.39
CA ARG A 106 16.65 8.98 8.22
C ARG A 106 17.69 7.90 8.55
N ALA A 107 17.90 7.57 9.83
CA ALA A 107 18.86 6.54 10.24
C ALA A 107 18.55 5.20 9.57
N GLN A 108 19.59 4.49 9.15
CA GLN A 108 19.50 3.11 8.67
C GLN A 108 20.02 2.19 9.76
N CYS A 109 19.25 1.17 10.08
CA CYS A 109 19.57 0.23 11.13
C CYS A 109 19.55 -1.17 10.54
N PHE A 110 20.72 -1.79 10.45
CA PHE A 110 20.87 -3.18 10.04
C PHE A 110 21.06 -4.00 11.30
N TRP A 111 20.39 -5.14 11.42
CA TRP A 111 20.45 -5.93 12.64
C TRP A 111 20.47 -7.43 12.38
N LYS A 112 21.03 -8.14 13.34
CA LYS A 112 20.99 -9.60 13.41
C LYS A 112 20.88 -10.03 14.87
N VAL A 113 20.40 -11.24 15.07
CA VAL A 113 20.20 -11.82 16.40
C VAL A 113 20.78 -13.24 16.44
N GLN A 114 21.33 -13.61 17.58
CA GLN A 114 21.77 -14.96 17.93
C GLN A 114 21.09 -15.34 19.25
N VAL A 115 20.79 -16.63 19.42
CA VAL A 115 20.16 -17.13 20.64
C VAL A 115 20.92 -18.32 21.21
N THR A 116 20.96 -18.40 22.54
CA THR A 116 21.31 -19.64 23.25
C THR A 116 20.02 -20.36 23.58
N THR A 117 19.95 -21.66 23.30
CA THR A 117 18.82 -22.52 23.69
C THR A 117 19.27 -23.57 24.70
N ASN A 118 18.32 -24.25 25.34
CA ASN A 118 18.58 -25.45 26.13
C ASN A 118 19.18 -26.62 25.33
N LYS A 119 19.30 -26.51 24.01
CA LYS A 119 19.94 -27.50 23.12
C LYS A 119 21.27 -27.02 22.52
N GLY A 120 21.70 -25.80 22.86
CA GLY A 120 22.92 -25.17 22.34
C GLY A 120 22.65 -23.83 21.66
N GLU A 121 23.73 -23.21 21.19
CA GLU A 121 23.73 -21.90 20.53
C GLU A 121 23.29 -21.99 19.07
N SER A 122 22.52 -21.00 18.59
CA SER A 122 22.17 -20.86 17.18
C SER A 122 23.31 -20.24 16.38
N ALA A 123 23.27 -20.38 15.06
CA ALA A 123 23.98 -19.42 14.20
C ALA A 123 23.34 -18.03 14.33
N TRP A 124 24.05 -16.98 13.92
CA TRP A 124 23.43 -15.67 13.69
C TRP A 124 22.31 -15.79 12.65
N SER A 125 21.24 -15.02 12.85
CA SER A 125 20.23 -14.82 11.82
C SER A 125 20.82 -14.21 10.55
N LYS A 126 20.11 -14.34 9.43
CA LYS A 126 20.35 -13.45 8.30
C LYS A 126 20.13 -12.00 8.74
N PRO A 127 20.92 -11.02 8.26
CA PRO A 127 20.66 -9.62 8.51
C PRO A 127 19.26 -9.20 8.05
N ALA A 128 18.60 -8.41 8.88
CA ALA A 128 17.39 -7.66 8.56
C ALA A 128 17.68 -6.17 8.77
N TYR A 129 16.74 -5.30 8.40
CA TYR A 129 16.93 -3.85 8.59
C TYR A 129 15.64 -3.12 8.93
N TRP A 130 15.75 -1.87 9.35
CA TRP A 130 14.70 -0.88 9.27
C TRP A 130 15.31 0.48 8.98
N THR A 131 14.50 1.45 8.56
CA THR A 131 14.93 2.85 8.50
C THR A 131 14.00 3.74 9.31
N MET A 132 14.57 4.76 9.93
CA MET A 132 13.81 5.84 10.55
C MET A 132 13.30 6.80 9.49
N GLY A 133 12.08 7.30 9.67
CA GLY A 133 11.48 8.31 8.82
C GLY A 133 11.92 9.72 9.20
N LEU A 134 11.02 10.67 9.03
CA LEU A 134 11.13 12.04 9.52
C LEU A 134 10.44 12.09 10.89
N LEU A 135 11.23 12.27 11.96
CA LEU A 135 10.74 12.17 13.34
C LEU A 135 10.17 13.49 13.88
N ASN A 136 10.66 14.62 13.36
CA ASN A 136 10.27 15.96 13.81
C ASN A 136 9.66 16.76 12.66
N ASP A 137 8.77 17.69 12.97
CA ASP A 137 8.20 18.59 11.96
C ASP A 137 9.28 19.39 11.22
N SER A 138 10.37 19.77 11.90
CA SER A 138 11.51 20.47 11.29
C SER A 138 12.32 19.64 10.29
N ASP A 139 12.13 18.32 10.26
CA ASP A 139 12.74 17.46 9.25
C ASP A 139 12.06 17.61 7.87
N TRP A 140 10.84 18.13 7.85
CA TRP A 140 10.12 18.48 6.63
C TRP A 140 10.54 19.88 6.15
N GLN A 141 11.13 19.92 4.97
CA GLN A 141 11.37 21.14 4.20
C GLN A 141 10.23 21.41 3.21
N ALA A 142 9.44 20.39 2.91
CA ALA A 142 8.33 20.48 1.99
C ALA A 142 7.15 21.28 2.54
N GLN A 143 6.42 21.90 1.62
CA GLN A 143 5.26 22.71 1.93
C GLN A 143 3.99 21.93 1.63
N TRP A 144 2.95 22.14 2.43
CA TRP A 144 1.61 21.69 2.07
C TRP A 144 1.17 22.40 0.79
N THR A 145 0.92 21.63 -0.26
CA THR A 145 0.62 22.10 -1.60
C THR A 145 -0.69 21.51 -2.08
N GLY A 146 -1.56 22.35 -2.63
CA GLY A 146 -2.89 21.95 -3.04
C GLY A 146 -3.50 22.95 -4.01
N LEU A 147 -4.83 22.94 -4.06
CA LEU A 147 -5.63 23.89 -4.83
C LEU A 147 -7.00 23.94 -4.13
N ASP A 148 -7.20 24.87 -3.20
CA ASP A 148 -8.35 24.83 -2.27
C ASP A 148 -9.62 25.46 -2.88
N LYS A 149 -10.01 24.97 -4.07
CA LYS A 149 -11.23 25.39 -4.80
C LYS A 149 -11.81 24.31 -5.69
N SER A 150 -13.09 24.45 -6.02
CA SER A 150 -13.81 23.67 -7.03
C SER A 150 -13.92 24.43 -8.36
N PHE A 151 -14.34 23.73 -9.41
CA PHE A 151 -14.56 24.27 -10.76
C PHE A 151 -16.01 24.07 -11.21
N GLU A 152 -16.40 24.65 -12.34
CA GLU A 152 -17.79 24.62 -12.86
C GLU A 152 -18.36 23.21 -13.06
N TYR A 153 -17.51 22.23 -13.36
CA TYR A 153 -17.89 20.83 -13.54
C TYR A 153 -17.87 20.01 -12.23
N ASP A 154 -17.54 20.63 -11.10
CA ASP A 154 -17.66 20.03 -9.77
C ASP A 154 -19.02 20.41 -9.15
N SER A 155 -19.40 19.73 -8.07
CA SER A 155 -20.60 20.03 -7.28
C SER A 155 -20.33 19.66 -5.81
N PRO A 156 -19.48 20.44 -5.10
CA PRO A 156 -18.98 20.08 -3.78
C PRO A 156 -20.06 20.06 -2.69
N ASP A 157 -21.14 20.83 -2.88
CA ASP A 157 -22.23 20.99 -1.90
C ASP A 157 -23.49 20.18 -2.24
N ALA A 158 -23.46 19.42 -3.34
CA ALA A 158 -24.58 18.55 -3.71
C ALA A 158 -24.74 17.39 -2.71
N PRO A 159 -25.96 16.82 -2.55
CA PRO A 159 -26.16 15.64 -1.72
C PRO A 159 -25.23 14.47 -2.08
N HIS A 160 -24.97 14.29 -3.38
CA HIS A 160 -23.92 13.43 -3.92
C HIS A 160 -22.76 14.31 -4.34
N THR A 161 -21.79 14.50 -3.44
CA THR A 161 -20.70 15.43 -3.67
C THR A 161 -19.88 14.99 -4.88
N ARG A 162 -19.57 15.95 -5.75
CA ARG A 162 -18.73 15.72 -6.93
C ARG A 162 -17.53 16.63 -6.87
N LEU A 163 -16.35 16.05 -6.78
CA LEU A 163 -15.09 16.76 -6.91
C LEU A 163 -14.12 15.92 -7.75
N SER A 164 -13.58 16.55 -8.79
CA SER A 164 -12.57 16.00 -9.70
C SER A 164 -11.25 15.72 -9.00
N ALA A 165 -10.51 14.70 -9.50
CA ALA A 165 -9.17 14.41 -9.00
C ALA A 165 -8.19 15.53 -9.39
N ARG A 166 -7.16 15.72 -8.55
CA ARG A 166 -6.15 16.76 -8.77
C ARG A 166 -4.85 16.13 -9.24
N TYR A 167 -4.37 16.53 -10.42
CA TYR A 167 -3.14 16.01 -11.01
C TYR A 167 -2.03 17.05 -10.84
N PHE A 168 -0.97 16.69 -10.13
CA PHE A 168 0.18 17.53 -9.83
C PHE A 168 1.43 16.98 -10.52
N ARG A 169 2.23 17.84 -11.14
CA ARG A 169 3.54 17.45 -11.70
C ARG A 169 4.63 18.46 -11.41
N LYS A 170 5.86 17.97 -11.26
CA LYS A 170 7.08 18.78 -11.19
C LYS A 170 8.22 18.07 -11.90
N GLU A 171 8.86 18.78 -12.82
CA GLU A 171 10.14 18.36 -13.36
C GLU A 171 11.27 18.87 -12.48
N PHE A 172 12.34 18.07 -12.37
CA PHE A 172 13.56 18.47 -11.70
C PHE A 172 14.76 17.82 -12.39
N THR A 173 15.93 18.43 -12.23
CA THR A 173 17.19 17.87 -12.72
C THR A 173 17.93 17.21 -11.57
N SER A 174 18.35 15.97 -11.77
CA SER A 174 19.24 15.25 -10.86
C SER A 174 20.69 15.28 -11.35
N GLY A 175 21.62 15.10 -10.41
CA GLY A 175 23.04 14.85 -10.67
C GLY A 175 23.31 13.49 -11.35
N ASN A 176 24.59 13.20 -11.59
CA ASN A 176 24.99 12.09 -12.46
C ASN A 176 24.73 10.70 -11.86
N THR A 177 25.19 10.47 -10.63
CA THR A 177 25.17 9.13 -10.01
C THR A 177 24.46 9.20 -8.68
N VAL A 178 23.19 8.80 -8.67
CA VAL A 178 22.38 8.65 -7.46
C VAL A 178 22.93 7.46 -6.68
N LYS A 179 23.30 7.68 -5.43
CA LYS A 179 23.66 6.63 -4.47
C LYS A 179 22.43 6.13 -3.72
N LYS A 180 21.53 7.05 -3.34
CA LYS A 180 20.30 6.75 -2.61
C LYS A 180 19.27 7.82 -2.91
N ALA A 181 18.00 7.43 -3.06
CA ALA A 181 16.90 8.37 -3.12
C ALA A 181 15.71 7.84 -2.31
N VAL A 182 15.20 8.64 -1.39
CA VAL A 182 14.07 8.30 -0.53
C VAL A 182 12.99 9.36 -0.67
N LEU A 183 11.75 8.94 -0.89
CA LEU A 183 10.59 9.81 -1.02
C LEU A 183 9.64 9.61 0.15
N TYR A 184 9.26 10.71 0.79
CA TYR A 184 8.23 10.80 1.82
C TYR A 184 7.01 11.52 1.24
N ILE A 185 5.82 10.97 1.42
CA ILE A 185 4.58 11.55 0.89
C ILE A 185 3.39 11.35 1.82
N SER A 186 2.59 12.39 1.96
CA SER A 186 1.20 12.29 2.40
C SER A 186 0.31 13.06 1.44
N GLY A 187 -0.61 12.37 0.77
CA GLY A 187 -1.69 12.98 0.00
C GLY A 187 -3.00 12.87 0.77
N LEU A 188 -3.50 14.00 1.29
CA LEU A 188 -4.72 14.04 2.07
C LEU A 188 -5.94 13.80 1.20
N GLY A 189 -6.76 12.85 1.63
CA GLY A 189 -7.75 12.19 0.79
C GLY A 189 -7.17 10.84 0.43
N LEU A 190 -6.75 10.68 -0.83
CA LEU A 190 -6.02 9.53 -1.33
C LEU A 190 -4.95 9.98 -2.34
N TYR A 191 -3.92 9.19 -2.62
CA TYR A 191 -2.96 9.49 -3.67
C TYR A 191 -2.53 8.30 -4.54
N LYS A 192 -2.10 8.63 -5.76
CA LYS A 192 -1.24 7.80 -6.62
C LYS A 192 0.04 8.58 -6.93
N LEU A 193 1.20 7.95 -6.80
CA LEU A 193 2.52 8.56 -7.00
C LEU A 193 3.19 7.97 -8.24
N TYR A 194 3.81 8.81 -9.03
CA TYR A 194 4.54 8.45 -10.23
C TYR A 194 5.91 9.12 -10.27
N ILE A 195 6.92 8.38 -10.74
CA ILE A 195 8.23 8.91 -11.09
C ILE A 195 8.55 8.47 -12.51
N ASN A 196 8.81 9.44 -13.39
CA ASN A 196 9.18 9.18 -14.79
C ASN A 196 8.20 8.25 -15.54
N GLY A 197 6.91 8.42 -15.26
CA GLY A 197 5.81 7.65 -15.85
C GLY A 197 5.54 6.30 -15.22
N LYS A 198 6.34 5.86 -14.23
CA LYS A 198 6.12 4.61 -13.49
C LYS A 198 5.44 4.89 -12.16
N GLU A 199 4.39 4.15 -11.83
CA GLU A 199 3.75 4.19 -10.51
C GLU A 199 4.73 3.69 -9.43
N ILE A 200 4.74 4.36 -8.28
CA ILE A 200 5.59 4.03 -7.14
C ILE A 200 4.76 3.43 -6.01
N GLY A 201 5.22 2.25 -5.57
CA GLY A 201 4.53 1.44 -4.59
C GLY A 201 3.37 0.65 -5.21
N GLU A 202 2.76 -0.19 -4.40
CA GLU A 202 1.64 -1.07 -4.78
C GLU A 202 0.45 -0.90 -3.84
N GLN A 203 0.50 0.11 -2.98
CA GLN A 203 -0.57 0.48 -2.10
C GLN A 203 -1.75 1.08 -2.87
N GLU A 204 -2.94 0.69 -2.46
CA GLU A 204 -4.22 1.22 -2.91
C GLU A 204 -4.80 2.08 -1.79
N LEU A 205 -5.66 3.03 -2.15
CA LEU A 205 -6.43 3.84 -1.18
C LEU A 205 -5.58 4.39 -0.02
N SER A 206 -4.37 4.89 -0.34
CA SER A 206 -3.42 5.43 0.63
C SER A 206 -3.41 6.96 0.68
N PRO A 207 -3.06 7.58 1.81
CA PRO A 207 -2.68 6.93 3.07
C PRO A 207 -3.91 6.48 3.87
N THR A 208 -3.67 5.74 4.95
CA THR A 208 -4.73 5.30 5.86
C THR A 208 -5.49 6.50 6.44
N PRO A 209 -6.84 6.48 6.41
CA PRO A 209 -7.64 7.56 6.98
C PRO A 209 -7.51 7.65 8.49
N THR A 210 -7.42 8.87 8.99
CA THR A 210 -7.32 9.22 10.41
C THR A 210 -8.22 10.42 10.71
N ASP A 211 -8.33 10.83 11.98
CA ASP A 211 -8.69 12.22 12.26
C ASP A 211 -7.50 13.10 11.85
N TYR A 212 -7.57 13.68 10.66
CA TYR A 212 -6.50 14.47 10.05
C TYR A 212 -6.16 15.75 10.85
N THR A 213 -7.01 16.16 11.80
CA THR A 213 -6.69 17.26 12.74
C THR A 213 -5.83 16.83 13.92
N LYS A 214 -5.59 15.53 14.10
CA LYS A 214 -4.77 14.96 15.18
C LYS A 214 -3.54 14.23 14.66
N SER A 215 -3.72 13.40 13.63
CA SER A 215 -2.63 12.62 13.03
C SER A 215 -2.81 12.53 11.53
N VAL A 216 -1.72 12.66 10.79
CA VAL A 216 -1.66 12.52 9.34
C VAL A 216 -0.62 11.47 9.01
N LYS A 217 -1.03 10.43 8.29
CA LYS A 217 -0.12 9.36 7.89
C LYS A 217 0.68 9.75 6.64
N TYR A 218 1.98 9.47 6.66
CA TYR A 218 2.85 9.54 5.48
C TYR A 218 3.48 8.18 5.20
N ASN A 219 3.78 7.95 3.93
CA ASN A 219 4.46 6.76 3.43
C ASN A 219 5.88 7.10 2.98
N THR A 220 6.77 6.12 3.08
CA THR A 220 8.19 6.24 2.71
C THR A 220 8.52 5.23 1.63
N PHE A 221 9.21 5.66 0.58
CA PHE A 221 9.62 4.81 -0.54
C PHE A 221 11.11 4.94 -0.81
N ASP A 222 11.81 3.82 -0.97
CA ASP A 222 13.09 3.81 -1.67
C ASP A 222 12.83 3.94 -3.18
N VAL A 223 13.26 5.06 -3.74
CA VAL A 223 13.09 5.39 -5.16
C VAL A 223 14.42 5.51 -5.87
N THR A 224 15.51 5.01 -5.28
CA THR A 224 16.88 5.06 -5.81
C THR A 224 16.93 4.63 -7.27
N ASN A 225 16.29 3.50 -7.60
CA ASN A 225 16.28 2.93 -8.95
C ASN A 225 15.22 3.56 -9.89
N SER A 226 14.42 4.50 -9.40
CA SER A 226 13.41 5.21 -10.20
C SER A 226 13.91 6.56 -10.72
N ILE A 227 15.01 7.07 -10.15
CA ILE A 227 15.63 8.33 -10.57
C ILE A 227 16.52 8.08 -11.79
N GLN A 228 16.23 8.80 -12.87
CA GLN A 228 17.01 8.81 -14.10
C GLN A 228 18.10 9.88 -14.04
N LYS A 229 19.07 9.81 -14.96
CA LYS A 229 20.07 10.88 -15.11
C LYS A 229 19.41 12.13 -15.69
N LYS A 230 19.75 13.31 -15.15
CA LYS A 230 19.25 14.62 -15.59
C LYS A 230 17.76 14.79 -15.32
N THR A 231 16.93 14.94 -16.34
CA THR A 231 15.55 15.39 -16.19
C THR A 231 14.64 14.27 -15.71
N ASN A 232 14.04 14.48 -14.54
CA ASN A 232 13.08 13.60 -13.92
C ASN A 232 11.74 14.32 -13.75
N THR A 233 10.68 13.54 -13.62
CA THR A 233 9.33 14.06 -13.33
C THR A 233 8.72 13.33 -12.14
N LEU A 234 8.25 14.08 -11.16
CA LEU A 234 7.32 13.61 -10.16
C LEU A 234 5.89 13.90 -10.64
N GLY A 235 5.01 12.92 -10.50
CA GLY A 235 3.57 13.06 -10.75
C GLY A 235 2.79 12.54 -9.55
N VAL A 236 1.78 13.29 -9.09
CA VAL A 236 0.87 12.87 -8.03
C VAL A 236 -0.56 13.10 -8.48
N VAL A 237 -1.44 12.12 -8.26
CA VAL A 237 -2.88 12.29 -8.42
C VAL A 237 -3.51 12.21 -7.05
N LEU A 238 -4.31 13.20 -6.67
CA LEU A 238 -5.06 13.19 -5.41
C LEU A 238 -6.53 12.87 -5.64
N GLY A 239 -7.02 11.89 -4.88
CA GLY A 239 -8.43 11.58 -4.72
C GLY A 239 -9.00 12.22 -3.45
N ASN A 240 -10.32 12.22 -3.35
CA ASN A 240 -11.10 12.87 -2.29
C ASN A 240 -10.97 12.15 -0.95
N GLY A 241 -11.05 10.81 -0.98
CA GLY A 241 -11.04 9.96 0.22
C GLY A 241 -12.01 10.46 1.28
N ARG A 242 -11.62 10.31 2.55
CA ARG A 242 -12.36 10.84 3.71
C ARG A 242 -11.92 12.24 4.14
N PHE A 243 -11.03 12.88 3.37
CA PHE A 243 -10.56 14.23 3.67
C PHE A 243 -11.53 15.29 3.11
N PHE A 244 -11.93 15.10 1.86
CA PHE A 244 -13.02 15.85 1.26
C PHE A 244 -14.36 15.24 1.65
N ASN A 245 -15.42 16.05 1.66
CA ASN A 245 -16.71 15.58 2.16
C ASN A 245 -17.35 14.58 1.19
N MET A 246 -17.70 13.39 1.69
CA MET A 246 -18.44 12.39 0.92
C MET A 246 -19.95 12.68 0.88
N ARG A 247 -20.49 13.35 1.92
CA ARG A 247 -21.90 13.71 2.09
C ARG A 247 -22.05 14.97 2.95
N PRO A 248 -22.80 16.00 2.52
CA PRO A 248 -23.10 17.16 3.38
C PRO A 248 -23.67 16.72 4.75
N GLY A 249 -23.11 17.24 5.84
CA GLY A 249 -23.56 16.93 7.21
C GLY A 249 -23.21 15.53 7.75
N GLY A 250 -22.46 14.71 7.00
CA GLY A 250 -22.03 13.37 7.41
C GLY A 250 -20.68 13.36 8.13
N VAL A 251 -19.70 12.66 7.54
CA VAL A 251 -18.31 12.62 8.03
C VAL A 251 -17.73 14.04 8.06
N LYS A 252 -16.91 14.33 9.07
CA LYS A 252 -16.20 15.62 9.18
C LYS A 252 -15.51 15.97 7.87
N HIS A 253 -15.82 17.14 7.35
CA HIS A 253 -15.10 17.73 6.23
C HIS A 253 -13.81 18.38 6.72
N PHE A 254 -12.67 18.04 6.12
CA PHE A 254 -11.36 18.60 6.49
C PHE A 254 -10.85 19.64 5.48
N GLY A 255 -11.24 19.52 4.21
CA GLY A 255 -10.91 20.48 3.16
C GLY A 255 -10.78 19.81 1.79
N PHE A 256 -10.16 20.52 0.85
CA PHE A 256 -9.83 19.97 -0.47
C PHE A 256 -8.56 19.12 -0.43
N PRO A 257 -8.43 18.08 -1.28
CA PRO A 257 -7.23 17.25 -1.32
C PRO A 257 -5.96 18.08 -1.54
N LYS A 258 -4.95 17.80 -0.74
CA LYS A 258 -3.65 18.49 -0.71
C LYS A 258 -2.55 17.51 -0.34
N MET A 259 -1.30 17.84 -0.64
CA MET A 259 -0.17 16.94 -0.42
C MET A 259 1.01 17.64 0.24
N ILE A 260 1.83 16.82 0.90
CA ILE A 260 3.22 17.15 1.22
C ILE A 260 4.11 16.03 0.66
N VAL A 261 5.15 16.41 -0.08
CA VAL A 261 6.07 15.49 -0.77
C VAL A 261 7.50 15.98 -0.58
N GLN A 262 8.38 15.10 -0.12
CA GLN A 262 9.81 15.37 0.02
C GLN A 262 10.60 14.20 -0.55
N LEU A 263 11.36 14.45 -1.62
CA LEU A 263 12.32 13.53 -2.20
C LEU A 263 13.72 13.96 -1.79
N GLU A 264 14.45 13.12 -1.07
CA GLU A 264 15.84 13.33 -0.68
C GLU A 264 16.74 12.43 -1.51
N ILE A 265 17.73 13.02 -2.17
CA ILE A 265 18.69 12.33 -3.05
C ILE A 265 20.10 12.54 -2.50
N GLU A 266 20.82 11.45 -2.30
CA GLU A 266 22.26 11.42 -2.05
C GLU A 266 22.98 10.95 -3.32
N TYR A 267 24.00 11.68 -3.73
CA TYR A 267 24.84 11.37 -4.88
C TYR A 267 26.14 10.66 -4.46
N ALA A 268 26.77 9.97 -5.40
CA ALA A 268 28.02 9.24 -5.15
C ALA A 268 29.21 10.15 -4.79
N ASP A 269 29.15 11.45 -5.12
CA ASP A 269 30.15 12.46 -4.75
C ASP A 269 29.90 13.06 -3.35
N GLY A 270 28.87 12.60 -2.64
CA GLY A 270 28.48 13.09 -1.32
C GLY A 270 27.52 14.29 -1.34
N ASN A 271 27.25 14.88 -2.51
CA ASN A 271 26.27 15.96 -2.62
C ASN A 271 24.86 15.45 -2.34
N ARG A 272 23.99 16.36 -1.87
CA ARG A 272 22.57 16.06 -1.59
C ARG A 272 21.66 17.05 -2.31
N GLN A 273 20.49 16.57 -2.71
CA GLN A 273 19.42 17.39 -3.26
C GLN A 273 18.10 17.01 -2.62
N THR A 274 17.30 18.02 -2.29
CA THR A 274 15.92 17.84 -1.83
C THR A 274 14.99 18.43 -2.87
N VAL A 275 14.01 17.64 -3.32
CA VAL A 275 12.92 18.09 -4.20
C VAL A 275 11.63 18.06 -3.39
N ILE A 276 10.98 19.21 -3.26
CA ILE A 276 9.83 19.38 -2.36
C ILE A 276 8.54 19.72 -3.11
N SER A 277 7.40 19.43 -2.48
CA SER A 277 6.12 20.09 -2.75
C SER A 277 6.19 21.56 -2.35
N ASP A 278 5.86 22.42 -3.29
CA ASP A 278 5.87 23.89 -3.20
C ASP A 278 5.03 24.48 -4.35
N THR A 279 5.04 25.81 -4.47
CA THR A 279 4.28 26.53 -5.52
C THR A 279 4.88 26.41 -6.92
N THR A 280 6.02 25.73 -7.11
CA THR A 280 6.57 25.49 -8.45
C THR A 280 5.95 24.28 -9.14
N TRP A 281 5.11 23.52 -8.44
CA TRP A 281 4.35 22.42 -9.04
C TRP A 281 3.27 22.95 -9.96
N LYS A 282 3.05 22.24 -11.06
CA LYS A 282 1.90 22.45 -11.94
C LYS A 282 0.74 21.58 -11.49
N VAL A 283 -0.48 22.09 -11.57
CA VAL A 283 -1.70 21.35 -11.22
C VAL A 283 -2.80 21.53 -12.27
N THR A 284 -3.56 20.46 -12.51
CA THR A 284 -4.83 20.51 -13.24
C THR A 284 -5.89 19.66 -12.55
N THR A 285 -7.14 20.08 -12.62
CA THR A 285 -8.33 19.31 -12.25
C THR A 285 -9.08 18.79 -13.47
N ASP A 286 -8.65 19.18 -14.69
CA ASP A 286 -9.29 18.74 -15.92
C ASP A 286 -8.74 17.41 -16.45
N GLY A 287 -8.47 16.46 -15.55
CA GLY A 287 -8.02 15.12 -15.89
C GLY A 287 -9.17 14.12 -16.12
N PRO A 288 -8.84 12.84 -16.35
CA PRO A 288 -9.84 11.84 -16.67
C PRO A 288 -10.72 11.41 -15.50
N ILE A 289 -10.23 11.43 -14.24
CA ILE A 289 -11.07 11.13 -13.07
C ILE A 289 -11.91 12.37 -12.73
N ARG A 290 -13.17 12.36 -13.17
CA ARG A 290 -14.11 13.48 -13.08
C ARG A 290 -14.78 13.60 -11.72
N THR A 291 -14.97 12.47 -11.05
CA THR A 291 -15.35 12.42 -9.65
C THR A 291 -14.91 11.10 -9.05
N ASN A 292 -14.63 11.11 -7.76
CA ASN A 292 -14.37 9.92 -6.97
C ASN A 292 -14.93 10.12 -5.57
N ASN A 293 -15.72 9.17 -5.10
CA ASN A 293 -16.36 9.21 -3.78
C ASN A 293 -16.45 7.78 -3.27
N GLU A 294 -16.05 7.56 -2.01
CA GLU A 294 -16.03 6.23 -1.42
C GLU A 294 -17.43 5.57 -1.43
N PHE A 295 -18.51 6.34 -1.29
CA PHE A 295 -19.88 5.81 -1.34
C PHE A 295 -20.45 5.72 -2.76
N ASP A 296 -20.20 6.73 -3.61
CA ASP A 296 -20.89 6.83 -4.90
C ASP A 296 -20.18 6.14 -6.06
N GLY A 297 -18.86 5.97 -5.97
CA GLY A 297 -18.05 5.41 -7.05
C GLY A 297 -17.16 6.43 -7.74
N GLU A 298 -16.65 6.05 -8.91
CA GLU A 298 -15.74 6.86 -9.72
C GLU A 298 -16.30 7.07 -11.13
N GLU A 299 -16.21 8.30 -11.63
CA GLU A 299 -16.50 8.65 -13.01
C GLU A 299 -15.21 8.99 -13.73
N TYR A 300 -14.93 8.24 -14.79
CA TYR A 300 -13.73 8.38 -15.59
C TYR A 300 -14.08 8.68 -17.04
N ASP A 301 -13.53 9.76 -17.58
CA ASP A 301 -13.63 10.12 -18.99
C ASP A 301 -12.28 9.93 -19.69
N ALA A 302 -12.15 8.84 -20.46
CA ALA A 302 -10.92 8.52 -21.17
C ALA A 302 -10.56 9.55 -22.24
N ASN A 303 -11.52 10.40 -22.66
CA ASN A 303 -11.26 11.50 -23.59
C ASN A 303 -10.45 12.64 -22.97
N LYS A 304 -10.33 12.65 -21.64
CA LYS A 304 -9.57 13.63 -20.86
C LYS A 304 -8.25 13.07 -20.33
N GLU A 305 -7.86 11.87 -20.76
CA GLU A 305 -6.51 11.39 -20.50
C GLU A 305 -5.47 12.37 -21.04
N MET A 306 -4.36 12.48 -20.32
CA MET A 306 -3.23 13.34 -20.68
C MET A 306 -1.99 12.47 -20.91
N PRO A 307 -1.85 11.77 -22.06
CA PRO A 307 -0.75 10.85 -22.28
C PRO A 307 0.61 11.50 -22.01
N GLY A 308 1.41 10.88 -21.13
CA GLY A 308 2.75 11.35 -20.79
C GLY A 308 2.80 12.49 -19.77
N TRP A 309 1.70 12.93 -19.15
CA TRP A 309 1.68 14.01 -18.16
C TRP A 309 2.68 13.83 -17.00
N ASN A 310 2.93 12.57 -16.63
CA ASN A 310 3.85 12.16 -15.57
C ASN A 310 5.26 11.78 -16.09
N LYS A 311 5.60 12.18 -17.33
CA LYS A 311 6.94 12.05 -17.93
C LYS A 311 7.54 13.42 -18.22
N SER A 312 8.87 13.43 -18.34
CA SER A 312 9.64 14.63 -18.68
C SER A 312 9.35 15.07 -20.11
N GLY A 313 9.31 16.39 -20.34
CA GLY A 313 9.04 16.99 -21.66
C GLY A 313 7.55 17.11 -22.00
N PHE A 314 6.65 16.84 -21.06
CA PHE A 314 5.23 17.11 -21.25
C PHE A 314 4.93 18.61 -21.15
N ASP A 315 4.22 19.16 -22.14
CA ASP A 315 3.80 20.56 -22.14
C ASP A 315 2.64 20.80 -21.16
N ALA A 316 2.98 21.38 -20.01
CA ALA A 316 2.03 21.78 -18.97
C ALA A 316 1.81 23.30 -18.95
N GLY A 317 2.00 23.99 -20.08
CA GLY A 317 1.82 25.45 -20.18
C GLY A 317 0.41 25.92 -19.78
N ASN A 318 -0.60 25.11 -20.07
CA ASN A 318 -2.01 25.39 -19.72
C ASN A 318 -2.40 24.92 -18.30
N TRP A 319 -1.49 24.29 -17.55
CA TRP A 319 -1.77 23.90 -16.17
C TRP A 319 -1.58 25.08 -15.23
N LEU A 320 -2.41 25.12 -14.19
CA LEU A 320 -2.31 26.12 -13.12
C LEU A 320 -1.02 25.92 -12.33
N GLN A 321 -0.60 26.95 -11.61
CA GLN A 321 0.37 26.78 -10.53
C GLN A 321 -0.33 26.21 -9.30
N ALA A 322 0.35 25.33 -8.59
CA ALA A 322 -0.13 24.84 -7.32
C ALA A 322 -0.06 25.93 -6.25
N GLU A 323 -0.95 25.85 -5.27
CA GLU A 323 -1.06 26.82 -4.19
C GLU A 323 -0.44 26.24 -2.92
N GLN A 324 0.26 27.08 -2.14
CA GLN A 324 0.61 26.73 -0.78
C GLN A 324 -0.67 26.75 0.07
N THR A 325 -0.88 25.71 0.86
CA THR A 325 -2.08 25.56 1.70
C THR A 325 -1.68 25.41 3.17
N ASN A 326 -2.65 25.60 4.07
CA ASN A 326 -2.44 25.36 5.49
C ASN A 326 -2.31 23.86 5.78
N SER A 327 -1.51 23.53 6.79
CA SER A 327 -1.47 22.19 7.40
C SER A 327 -2.88 21.78 7.88
N PRO A 328 -3.26 20.49 7.79
CA PRO A 328 -4.52 19.98 8.31
C PRO A 328 -4.59 20.00 9.87
N GLY A 329 -3.50 20.36 10.54
CA GLY A 329 -3.40 20.49 12.00
C GLY A 329 -2.91 19.24 12.73
N GLY A 330 -3.09 18.05 12.14
CA GLY A 330 -2.58 16.80 12.72
C GLY A 330 -1.07 16.62 12.55
N ALA A 331 -0.45 15.93 13.51
CA ALA A 331 0.98 15.61 13.44
C ALA A 331 1.26 14.59 12.33
N LEU A 332 2.29 14.84 11.52
CA LEU A 332 2.78 13.88 10.54
C LEU A 332 3.39 12.67 11.26
N LYS A 333 2.90 11.48 10.90
CA LYS A 333 3.32 10.20 11.50
C LYS A 333 3.56 9.18 10.42
N ALA A 334 4.58 8.35 10.60
CA ALA A 334 4.81 7.23 9.71
C ALA A 334 3.59 6.29 9.73
N GLN A 335 3.24 5.77 8.56
CA GLN A 335 2.26 4.70 8.48
C GLN A 335 2.95 3.35 8.72
N ILE A 336 2.62 2.72 9.85
CA ILE A 336 3.15 1.41 10.24
C ILE A 336 2.13 0.27 10.08
N ASN A 337 0.85 0.58 9.89
CA ASN A 337 -0.12 -0.45 9.52
C ASN A 337 0.12 -0.89 8.06
N PRO A 338 -0.14 -2.17 7.74
CA PRO A 338 -0.10 -2.65 6.36
C PRO A 338 -0.95 -1.77 5.44
N ASN A 339 -0.47 -1.56 4.23
CA ASN A 339 -1.22 -0.85 3.20
C ASN A 339 -2.35 -1.74 2.67
N ILE A 340 -3.39 -1.11 2.12
CA ILE A 340 -4.38 -1.84 1.32
C ILE A 340 -3.72 -2.22 -0.01
N ARG A 341 -3.93 -3.44 -0.49
CA ARG A 341 -3.45 -3.91 -1.80
C ARG A 341 -4.53 -4.70 -2.54
N VAL A 342 -4.30 -4.94 -3.83
CA VAL A 342 -5.02 -6.02 -4.55
C VAL A 342 -4.47 -7.36 -4.06
N MET A 343 -5.21 -8.00 -3.18
CA MET A 343 -4.79 -9.25 -2.54
C MET A 343 -5.19 -10.48 -3.36
N GLU A 344 -6.26 -10.36 -4.17
CA GLU A 344 -6.75 -11.44 -5.02
C GLU A 344 -7.42 -10.86 -6.28
N VAL A 345 -7.31 -11.59 -7.40
CA VAL A 345 -8.06 -11.31 -8.62
C VAL A 345 -9.04 -12.45 -8.83
N ILE A 346 -10.34 -12.15 -8.82
CA ILE A 346 -11.40 -13.13 -9.05
C ILE A 346 -12.06 -12.91 -10.41
N LYS A 347 -12.41 -14.00 -11.09
CA LYS A 347 -13.15 -13.97 -12.36
C LYS A 347 -14.65 -14.15 -12.09
N PRO A 348 -15.53 -13.43 -12.81
CA PRO A 348 -16.96 -13.67 -12.70
C PRO A 348 -17.32 -15.07 -13.19
N VAL A 349 -18.39 -15.63 -12.62
CA VAL A 349 -18.84 -17.01 -12.89
C VAL A 349 -20.05 -17.07 -13.82
N ALA A 350 -20.85 -16.01 -13.90
CA ALA A 350 -22.03 -15.96 -14.74
C ALA A 350 -22.38 -14.54 -15.18
N ILE A 351 -23.08 -14.43 -16.32
CA ILE A 351 -23.69 -13.19 -16.79
C ILE A 351 -25.12 -13.47 -17.27
N ALA A 352 -26.08 -12.70 -16.78
CA ALA A 352 -27.49 -12.77 -17.17
C ALA A 352 -27.93 -11.45 -17.80
N GLU A 353 -29.01 -11.49 -18.59
CA GLU A 353 -29.62 -10.29 -19.19
C GLU A 353 -31.11 -10.24 -18.79
N PRO A 354 -31.45 -9.82 -17.56
CA PRO A 354 -32.84 -9.78 -17.10
C PRO A 354 -33.70 -8.79 -17.89
N ASN A 355 -33.09 -7.76 -18.48
CA ASN A 355 -33.76 -6.80 -19.36
C ASN A 355 -32.86 -6.47 -20.54
N PRO A 356 -33.40 -6.17 -21.74
CA PRO A 356 -32.60 -5.84 -22.91
C PRO A 356 -31.57 -4.74 -22.62
N GLY A 357 -30.29 -5.04 -22.84
CA GLY A 357 -29.17 -4.11 -22.62
C GLY A 357 -28.82 -3.82 -21.15
N LYS A 358 -29.40 -4.56 -20.20
CA LYS A 358 -28.99 -4.58 -18.79
C LYS A 358 -28.48 -5.97 -18.44
N TYR A 359 -27.19 -6.05 -18.13
CA TYR A 359 -26.55 -7.31 -17.79
C TYR A 359 -26.25 -7.38 -16.30
N ILE A 360 -26.38 -8.56 -15.70
CA ILE A 360 -26.04 -8.83 -14.30
C ILE A 360 -24.88 -9.81 -14.28
N LEU A 361 -23.73 -9.33 -13.83
CA LEU A 361 -22.53 -10.14 -13.61
C LEU A 361 -22.57 -10.73 -12.20
N ASP A 362 -22.36 -12.04 -12.07
CA ASP A 362 -22.17 -12.71 -10.77
C ASP A 362 -20.68 -13.02 -10.56
N MET A 363 -20.09 -12.46 -9.50
CA MET A 363 -18.71 -12.73 -9.11
C MET A 363 -18.53 -14.09 -8.40
N GLY A 364 -19.61 -14.75 -8.00
CA GLY A 364 -19.61 -16.02 -7.27
C GLY A 364 -19.32 -15.88 -5.77
N GLN A 365 -18.85 -14.72 -5.33
CA GLN A 365 -18.49 -14.39 -3.95
C GLN A 365 -18.89 -12.94 -3.67
N ASN A 366 -19.45 -12.67 -2.48
CA ASN A 366 -19.57 -11.30 -1.99
C ASN A 366 -18.18 -10.82 -1.57
N MET A 367 -17.56 -9.99 -2.41
CA MET A 367 -16.21 -9.48 -2.27
C MET A 367 -16.23 -7.99 -1.98
N VAL A 368 -15.07 -7.43 -1.65
CA VAL A 368 -14.91 -5.98 -1.59
C VAL A 368 -13.71 -5.55 -2.41
N GLY A 369 -13.90 -4.50 -3.19
CA GLY A 369 -12.85 -3.88 -3.98
C GLY A 369 -13.44 -3.20 -5.20
N ARG A 370 -12.92 -3.50 -6.39
CA ARG A 370 -13.34 -2.85 -7.63
C ARG A 370 -13.46 -3.85 -8.78
N LEU A 371 -14.16 -3.44 -9.84
CA LEU A 371 -14.22 -4.18 -11.09
C LEU A 371 -13.30 -3.52 -12.13
N LYS A 372 -12.38 -4.30 -12.67
CA LYS A 372 -11.65 -3.94 -13.88
C LYS A 372 -12.45 -4.38 -15.10
N ILE A 373 -12.56 -3.50 -16.08
CA ILE A 373 -13.21 -3.75 -17.36
C ILE A 373 -12.19 -3.71 -18.50
N GLN A 374 -12.43 -4.53 -19.51
CA GLN A 374 -11.78 -4.47 -20.82
C GLN A 374 -12.88 -4.44 -21.88
N THR A 375 -12.90 -3.39 -22.69
CA THR A 375 -13.99 -3.20 -23.65
C THR A 375 -13.52 -2.48 -24.91
N LYS A 376 -14.42 -2.40 -25.89
CA LYS A 376 -14.21 -1.70 -27.15
C LYS A 376 -15.53 -1.06 -27.56
N GLY A 377 -15.49 0.19 -27.97
CA GLY A 377 -16.68 0.94 -28.37
C GLY A 377 -16.33 2.20 -29.12
N LYS A 378 -17.32 3.05 -29.34
CA LYS A 378 -17.14 4.35 -29.95
C LYS A 378 -16.71 5.37 -28.89
N LYS A 379 -16.00 6.39 -29.34
CA LYS A 379 -15.68 7.56 -28.53
C LYS A 379 -16.98 8.14 -27.94
N GLY A 380 -17.03 8.29 -26.61
CA GLY A 380 -18.19 8.82 -25.89
C GLY A 380 -19.22 7.78 -25.44
N ASP A 381 -19.09 6.50 -25.84
CA ASP A 381 -19.87 5.43 -25.22
C ASP A 381 -19.57 5.40 -23.71
N CYS A 382 -20.60 5.24 -22.87
CA CYS A 382 -20.46 5.29 -21.41
C CYS A 382 -20.96 3.99 -20.79
N VAL A 383 -20.04 3.20 -20.24
CA VAL A 383 -20.33 1.98 -19.49
C VAL A 383 -20.57 2.36 -18.03
N LYS A 384 -21.71 1.95 -17.46
CA LYS A 384 -22.02 2.12 -16.04
C LYS A 384 -22.05 0.76 -15.36
N LEU A 385 -21.40 0.69 -14.20
CA LEU A 385 -21.27 -0.49 -13.36
C LEU A 385 -21.88 -0.17 -12.00
N ARG A 386 -23.01 -0.79 -11.65
CA ARG A 386 -23.68 -0.58 -10.36
C ARG A 386 -23.59 -1.84 -9.52
N PHE A 387 -23.26 -1.69 -8.24
CA PHE A 387 -22.85 -2.80 -7.40
C PHE A 387 -23.92 -3.20 -6.37
N ALA A 388 -24.08 -4.51 -6.11
CA ALA A 388 -24.97 -5.00 -5.04
C ALA A 388 -24.49 -6.33 -4.43
N GLU A 389 -24.92 -6.59 -3.20
CA GLU A 389 -24.64 -7.85 -2.51
C GLU A 389 -25.60 -8.97 -2.90
N THR A 390 -26.84 -8.63 -3.25
CA THR A 390 -27.93 -9.59 -3.53
C THR A 390 -28.79 -9.17 -4.71
N LEU A 391 -29.61 -10.10 -5.20
CA LEU A 391 -30.57 -9.90 -6.28
C LEU A 391 -32.01 -9.98 -5.76
N LYS A 392 -32.91 -9.31 -6.47
CA LYS A 392 -34.36 -9.50 -6.36
C LYS A 392 -34.80 -10.81 -7.03
N PRO A 393 -36.02 -11.31 -6.77
CA PRO A 393 -36.53 -12.51 -7.43
C PRO A 393 -36.58 -12.45 -8.96
N ASP A 394 -36.66 -11.25 -9.55
CA ASP A 394 -36.65 -11.04 -11.00
C ASP A 394 -35.23 -11.01 -11.61
N GLY A 395 -34.19 -11.22 -10.81
CA GLY A 395 -32.80 -11.23 -11.23
C GLY A 395 -32.15 -9.84 -11.32
N THR A 396 -32.86 -8.75 -11.02
CA THR A 396 -32.28 -7.40 -10.95
C THR A 396 -31.61 -7.14 -9.59
N LEU A 397 -30.79 -6.09 -9.47
CA LEU A 397 -30.10 -5.76 -8.21
C LEU A 397 -31.09 -5.42 -7.09
N TYR A 398 -30.82 -5.92 -5.88
CA TYR A 398 -31.43 -5.43 -4.65
C TYR A 398 -30.53 -4.35 -4.02
N LEU A 399 -31.08 -3.16 -3.77
CA LEU A 399 -30.31 -1.98 -3.38
C LEU A 399 -30.84 -1.26 -2.14
N ASP A 400 -31.96 -1.69 -1.56
CA ASP A 400 -32.58 -0.99 -0.42
C ASP A 400 -31.61 -0.96 0.79
N ASN A 401 -30.77 -1.99 0.95
CA ASN A 401 -29.75 -2.07 2.00
C ASN A 401 -28.53 -1.16 1.78
N ILE A 402 -28.35 -0.62 0.56
CA ILE A 402 -27.27 0.30 0.23
C ILE A 402 -27.59 1.74 0.67
N ARG A 403 -28.86 2.02 1.01
CA ARG A 403 -29.38 3.32 1.48
C ARG A 403 -29.09 4.43 0.45
N GLY A 404 -28.38 5.49 0.83
CA GLY A 404 -28.11 6.65 0.00
C GLY A 404 -26.81 6.59 -0.81
N ALA A 405 -26.06 5.48 -0.80
CA ALA A 405 -24.86 5.33 -1.64
C ALA A 405 -25.25 5.00 -3.09
N GLU A 406 -24.68 5.71 -4.08
CA GLU A 406 -24.96 5.42 -5.50
C GLU A 406 -24.33 4.09 -5.95
N VAL A 407 -23.18 3.72 -5.37
CA VAL A 407 -22.39 2.51 -5.70
C VAL A 407 -22.30 2.28 -7.21
N THR A 408 -21.90 3.32 -7.95
CA THR A 408 -21.90 3.33 -9.42
C THR A 408 -20.61 3.90 -9.98
N ASP A 409 -19.89 3.06 -10.71
CA ASP A 409 -18.72 3.43 -11.49
C ASP A 409 -19.12 3.72 -12.94
N LYS A 410 -18.50 4.74 -13.55
CA LYS A 410 -18.81 5.17 -14.93
C LYS A 410 -17.53 5.33 -15.73
N TYR A 411 -17.47 4.71 -16.90
CA TYR A 411 -16.35 4.80 -17.82
C TYR A 411 -16.80 5.29 -19.19
N THR A 412 -16.33 6.47 -19.59
CA THR A 412 -16.56 7.02 -20.93
C THR A 412 -15.36 6.69 -21.83
N LEU A 413 -15.63 5.96 -22.92
CA LEU A 413 -14.63 5.44 -23.83
C LEU A 413 -14.03 6.56 -24.71
N LYS A 414 -12.75 6.39 -25.09
CA LYS A 414 -12.06 7.25 -26.07
C LYS A 414 -12.07 6.71 -27.50
N GLY A 415 -12.60 5.50 -27.71
CA GLY A 415 -12.85 4.92 -29.03
C GLY A 415 -11.64 4.24 -29.65
N ILE A 416 -10.77 3.62 -28.85
CA ILE A 416 -9.62 2.85 -29.33
C ILE A 416 -9.80 1.34 -29.05
N SER A 417 -9.01 0.50 -29.71
CA SER A 417 -9.04 -0.94 -29.47
C SER A 417 -8.36 -1.29 -28.14
N GLY A 418 -9.00 -2.14 -27.33
CA GLY A 418 -8.38 -2.70 -26.12
C GLY A 418 -8.35 -1.73 -24.94
N GLU A 419 -9.38 -0.89 -24.79
CA GLU A 419 -9.53 -0.03 -23.63
C GLU A 419 -9.69 -0.87 -22.36
N SER A 420 -8.90 -0.55 -21.34
CA SER A 420 -8.95 -1.18 -20.03
C SER A 420 -9.03 -0.10 -18.97
N TRP A 421 -9.93 -0.30 -18.01
CA TRP A 421 -10.14 0.67 -16.93
C TRP A 421 -10.54 -0.04 -15.64
N GLU A 422 -10.11 0.54 -14.53
CA GLU A 422 -10.58 0.23 -13.17
C GLU A 422 -10.50 1.50 -12.34
N PRO A 423 -11.43 1.73 -11.40
CA PRO A 423 -11.43 2.93 -10.59
C PRO A 423 -10.27 2.93 -9.59
N VAL A 424 -9.76 4.09 -9.18
CA VAL A 424 -8.54 4.14 -8.32
C VAL A 424 -8.79 4.72 -6.93
N PHE A 425 -9.85 5.51 -6.74
CA PHE A 425 -10.13 6.20 -5.48
C PHE A 425 -11.48 5.84 -4.84
N THR A 426 -12.00 4.65 -5.15
CA THR A 426 -13.21 4.10 -4.54
C THR A 426 -13.14 2.57 -4.44
N TYR A 427 -14.07 2.00 -3.68
CA TYR A 427 -14.31 0.56 -3.59
C TYR A 427 -15.79 0.29 -3.26
N HIS A 428 -16.24 -0.92 -3.54
CA HIS A 428 -17.61 -1.39 -3.32
C HIS A 428 -17.60 -2.76 -2.67
N GLY A 429 -18.57 -3.03 -1.78
CA GLY A 429 -18.90 -4.39 -1.34
C GLY A 429 -20.01 -4.99 -2.20
N PHE A 430 -19.71 -6.09 -2.89
CA PHE A 430 -20.61 -6.66 -3.90
C PHE A 430 -20.33 -8.11 -4.23
N ARG A 431 -21.40 -8.81 -4.64
CA ARG A 431 -21.32 -10.04 -5.43
C ARG A 431 -21.76 -9.81 -6.87
N TYR A 432 -22.72 -8.92 -7.07
CA TYR A 432 -23.37 -8.69 -8.35
C TYR A 432 -23.07 -7.30 -8.88
N VAL A 433 -22.94 -7.21 -10.21
CA VAL A 433 -22.75 -5.93 -10.91
C VAL A 433 -23.76 -5.80 -12.04
N GLU A 434 -24.58 -4.74 -12.02
CA GLU A 434 -25.38 -4.34 -13.17
C GLU A 434 -24.51 -3.55 -14.14
N ILE A 435 -24.48 -4.00 -15.39
CA ILE A 435 -23.74 -3.38 -16.48
C ILE A 435 -24.77 -2.79 -17.46
N THR A 436 -24.69 -1.49 -17.69
CA THR A 436 -25.52 -0.78 -18.67
C THR A 436 -24.67 0.11 -19.58
N GLY A 437 -25.17 0.41 -20.78
CA GLY A 437 -24.43 1.20 -21.77
C GLY A 437 -23.22 0.47 -22.37
N TYR A 438 -23.10 -0.84 -22.16
CA TYR A 438 -22.01 -1.64 -22.71
C TYR A 438 -22.09 -1.71 -24.25
N PRO A 439 -21.01 -1.44 -24.98
CA PRO A 439 -20.99 -1.51 -26.44
C PRO A 439 -21.09 -2.98 -26.91
N GLY A 440 -22.32 -3.41 -27.22
CA GLY A 440 -22.62 -4.78 -27.63
C GLY A 440 -23.00 -5.68 -26.45
N LYS A 441 -22.56 -6.95 -26.50
CA LYS A 441 -22.84 -7.93 -25.45
C LYS A 441 -21.57 -8.20 -24.63
N PRO A 442 -21.58 -8.01 -23.30
CA PRO A 442 -20.45 -8.31 -22.44
C PRO A 442 -20.18 -9.83 -22.34
N SER A 443 -18.91 -10.17 -22.14
CA SER A 443 -18.42 -11.51 -21.86
C SER A 443 -17.79 -11.57 -20.46
N LEU A 444 -17.72 -12.75 -19.85
CA LEU A 444 -17.03 -12.94 -18.57
C LEU A 444 -15.55 -12.52 -18.63
N ASN A 445 -14.91 -12.67 -19.80
CA ASN A 445 -13.51 -12.32 -20.00
C ASN A 445 -13.25 -10.81 -20.02
N ASP A 446 -14.32 -10.00 -20.13
CA ASP A 446 -14.22 -8.55 -20.14
C ASP A 446 -13.99 -8.00 -18.73
N PHE A 447 -14.12 -8.81 -17.68
CA PHE A 447 -14.13 -8.36 -16.29
C PHE A 447 -13.16 -9.10 -15.37
N GLU A 448 -12.63 -8.38 -14.38
CA GLU A 448 -11.90 -8.93 -13.25
C GLU A 448 -12.31 -8.22 -11.97
N GLY A 449 -12.69 -8.97 -10.93
CA GLY A 449 -12.85 -8.44 -9.59
C GLY A 449 -11.49 -8.32 -8.91
N LYS A 450 -11.10 -7.13 -8.49
CA LYS A 450 -9.89 -6.89 -7.69
C LYS A 450 -10.28 -6.81 -6.23
N VAL A 451 -9.90 -7.80 -5.42
CA VAL A 451 -10.25 -7.85 -4.00
C VAL A 451 -9.25 -7.00 -3.22
N LEU A 452 -9.77 -5.99 -2.51
CA LEU A 452 -8.98 -4.99 -1.78
C LEU A 452 -9.19 -5.13 -0.27
N TYR A 453 -8.11 -5.29 0.47
CA TYR A 453 -8.06 -5.18 1.93
C TYR A 453 -6.63 -4.90 2.39
N ASP A 454 -6.45 -4.57 3.67
CA ASP A 454 -5.13 -4.43 4.29
C ASP A 454 -4.27 -5.66 4.02
N GLU A 455 -2.97 -5.48 3.75
CA GLU A 455 -2.01 -6.56 3.50
C GLU A 455 -1.71 -7.36 4.79
N MET A 456 -2.72 -8.05 5.27
CA MET A 456 -2.68 -8.90 6.46
C MET A 456 -2.32 -10.32 6.05
N GLU A 457 -1.35 -10.89 6.76
CA GLU A 457 -0.96 -12.29 6.62
C GLU A 457 -2.10 -13.21 7.11
N THR A 458 -2.34 -14.31 6.39
CA THR A 458 -3.22 -15.37 6.88
C THR A 458 -2.43 -16.26 7.84
N THR A 459 -2.69 -16.12 9.14
CA THR A 459 -1.92 -16.79 10.21
C THR A 459 -2.52 -18.12 10.69
N GLY A 460 -3.67 -18.52 10.17
CA GLY A 460 -4.35 -19.75 10.57
C GLY A 460 -5.25 -20.31 9.47
N THR A 461 -5.43 -21.63 9.48
CA THR A 461 -6.36 -22.35 8.62
C THR A 461 -7.22 -23.29 9.46
N PHE A 462 -8.43 -23.60 8.97
CA PHE A 462 -9.38 -24.47 9.65
C PHE A 462 -10.13 -25.33 8.64
N GLU A 463 -10.18 -26.63 8.91
CA GLU A 463 -10.92 -27.59 8.09
C GLU A 463 -11.45 -28.73 8.97
N THR A 464 -12.66 -29.19 8.67
CA THR A 464 -13.33 -30.31 9.32
C THR A 464 -13.95 -31.24 8.29
N SER A 465 -14.44 -32.40 8.72
CA SER A 465 -15.27 -33.27 7.88
C SER A 465 -16.69 -32.73 7.63
N ASN A 466 -17.10 -31.64 8.30
CA ASN A 466 -18.43 -31.06 8.15
C ASN A 466 -18.40 -29.87 7.16
N PRO A 467 -19.00 -30.00 5.97
CA PRO A 467 -18.95 -28.94 4.96
C PRO A 467 -19.64 -27.64 5.40
N VAL A 468 -20.64 -27.72 6.29
CA VAL A 468 -21.33 -26.52 6.81
C VAL A 468 -20.39 -25.71 7.69
N LEU A 469 -19.65 -26.36 8.60
CA LEU A 469 -18.66 -25.66 9.45
C LEU A 469 -17.55 -25.03 8.61
N ASN A 470 -17.09 -25.75 7.58
CA ASN A 470 -16.09 -25.23 6.65
C ASN A 470 -16.63 -24.01 5.90
N GLN A 471 -17.92 -23.99 5.51
CA GLN A 471 -18.53 -22.84 4.86
C GLN A 471 -18.74 -21.65 5.82
N ILE A 472 -19.10 -21.89 7.08
CA ILE A 472 -19.19 -20.84 8.11
C ILE A 472 -17.81 -20.19 8.29
N TYR A 473 -16.74 -20.98 8.41
CA TYR A 473 -15.38 -20.48 8.49
C TYR A 473 -15.00 -19.64 7.27
N LYS A 474 -15.28 -20.14 6.05
CA LYS A 474 -15.04 -19.38 4.81
C LYS A 474 -15.81 -18.06 4.78
N ASN A 475 -17.07 -18.05 5.19
CA ASN A 475 -17.89 -16.83 5.25
C ASN A 475 -17.32 -15.83 6.25
N ALA A 476 -16.90 -16.29 7.43
CA ALA A 476 -16.25 -15.45 8.44
C ALA A 476 -14.92 -14.88 7.91
N TYR A 477 -14.09 -15.69 7.27
CA TYR A 477 -12.85 -15.25 6.63
C TYR A 477 -13.10 -14.15 5.60
N TRP A 478 -14.07 -14.35 4.69
CA TRP A 478 -14.46 -13.33 3.71
C TRP A 478 -15.03 -12.08 4.38
N GLY A 479 -15.85 -12.21 5.43
CA GLY A 479 -16.41 -11.09 6.18
C GLY A 479 -15.34 -10.23 6.88
N ILE A 480 -14.34 -10.87 7.48
CA ILE A 480 -13.22 -10.17 8.15
C ILE A 480 -12.39 -9.41 7.12
N ARG A 481 -11.87 -10.06 6.07
CA ARG A 481 -11.08 -9.36 5.04
C ARG A 481 -11.90 -8.28 4.33
N SER A 482 -13.22 -8.48 4.22
CA SER A 482 -14.16 -7.48 3.69
C SER A 482 -14.43 -6.30 4.62
N ASN A 483 -13.75 -6.16 5.77
CA ASN A 483 -13.99 -5.03 6.66
C ASN A 483 -12.70 -4.35 7.16
N TYR A 484 -11.53 -4.74 6.68
CA TYR A 484 -10.24 -4.14 7.05
C TYR A 484 -9.68 -3.26 5.91
N ARG A 485 -9.68 -1.93 6.09
CA ARG A 485 -9.11 -0.90 5.18
C ARG A 485 -8.42 0.23 5.96
N GLY A 486 -7.35 -0.10 6.66
CA GLY A 486 -6.66 0.78 7.60
C GLY A 486 -7.43 1.01 8.91
N MET A 487 -8.72 0.64 8.93
CA MET A 487 -9.55 0.51 10.12
C MET A 487 -10.50 -0.70 9.95
N PRO A 488 -10.91 -1.35 11.05
CA PRO A 488 -12.02 -2.31 11.02
C PRO A 488 -13.32 -1.53 10.83
N THR A 489 -14.13 -1.90 9.84
CA THR A 489 -15.40 -1.27 9.49
C THR A 489 -16.57 -2.18 9.85
N ASP A 490 -17.76 -1.62 10.12
CA ASP A 490 -18.99 -2.40 10.32
C ASP A 490 -19.42 -3.13 9.04
N CYS A 491 -19.31 -2.44 7.92
CA CYS A 491 -19.73 -2.94 6.63
C CYS A 491 -18.98 -2.26 5.46
N PRO A 492 -18.87 -2.93 4.29
CA PRO A 492 -18.12 -2.40 3.15
C PRO A 492 -18.92 -1.64 2.09
N GLN A 493 -20.25 -1.72 2.10
CA GLN A 493 -21.09 -1.50 0.90
C GLN A 493 -21.90 -0.20 0.95
N ARG A 494 -22.59 0.07 2.05
CA ARG A 494 -23.51 1.21 2.17
C ARG A 494 -22.78 2.51 2.53
N ASP A 495 -23.53 3.60 2.65
CA ASP A 495 -23.09 4.92 3.12
C ASP A 495 -22.78 4.95 4.64
N GLU A 496 -21.91 4.05 5.11
CA GLU A 496 -21.45 3.96 6.50
C GLU A 496 -19.95 3.70 6.57
N ARG A 497 -19.53 2.42 6.56
CA ARG A 497 -18.13 2.00 6.51
C ARG A 497 -17.32 2.62 7.66
N MET A 498 -17.88 2.64 8.86
CA MET A 498 -17.31 3.33 10.02
C MET A 498 -16.63 2.36 10.96
N GLY A 499 -15.63 2.87 11.69
CA GLY A 499 -14.93 2.15 12.75
C GLY A 499 -15.74 2.02 14.02
N TRP A 500 -16.88 1.33 13.96
CA TRP A 500 -17.74 1.09 15.10
C TRP A 500 -17.02 0.24 16.16
N LEU A 501 -16.94 0.77 17.38
CA LEU A 501 -16.19 0.13 18.47
C LEU A 501 -16.84 -1.15 18.98
N GLY A 502 -18.17 -1.27 18.85
CA GLY A 502 -18.92 -2.46 19.26
C GLY A 502 -18.63 -3.67 18.38
N ASP A 503 -18.59 -3.47 17.06
CA ASP A 503 -18.31 -4.51 16.07
C ASP A 503 -16.86 -5.04 16.17
N ARG A 504 -15.93 -4.16 16.57
CA ARG A 504 -14.52 -4.51 16.76
C ARG A 504 -14.27 -5.31 18.04
N ALA A 505 -14.99 -4.99 19.11
CA ALA A 505 -14.76 -5.52 20.47
C ALA A 505 -15.07 -7.02 20.55
#